data_AF-A0A524M714-F1
#
_entry.id   AF-A0A524M714-F1
#
_cell.length_a   1.000
_cell.length_b   1.000
_cell.length_c   1.000
_cell.angle_alpha   90.00
_cell.angle_beta   90.00
_cell.angle_gamma   90.00
#
_symmetry.space_group_name_H-M   'P 1'
#
loop_
_entity.id
_entity.type
_entity.pdbx_description
1 polymer ?
#
loop_
_entity_poly.entity_id
_entity_poly.type
_entity_poly.pdbx_seq_one_letter_code
_entity_poly.pdbx_strand_id
1 'polypeptide(L)'
;MDTLNAVMMGMANRNKELKVFDWNKAAKLIKDSKVKYAEAGLAGSWEHTGGIIFRDGKPASKKNTYVYLASIWAIPQLFIDGFFYDCYKMQSDTPNWDSDTFWPKSARKIIGK
;
A
#
# COMPACT_ATOMS: atom_id res chain seq x y z
N MET A 1 0.34 -18.07 -19.08
CA MET A 1 1.32 -17.66 -18.06
C MET A 1 2.14 -18.90 -17.74
N ASP A 2 3.40 -18.97 -18.19
CA ASP A 2 4.20 -20.20 -18.10
C ASP A 2 4.79 -20.43 -16.70
N THR A 3 4.59 -21.64 -16.19
CA THR A 3 4.96 -22.10 -14.85
C THR A 3 6.45 -21.89 -14.52
N LEU A 4 7.31 -21.89 -15.54
CA LEU A 4 8.75 -21.62 -15.41
C LEU A 4 9.05 -20.17 -15.03
N ASN A 5 8.30 -19.20 -15.54
CA ASN A 5 8.45 -17.79 -15.17
C ASN A 5 8.05 -17.57 -13.71
N ALA A 6 6.99 -18.23 -13.24
CA ALA A 6 6.57 -18.16 -11.84
C ALA A 6 7.61 -18.76 -10.87
N VAL A 7 8.30 -19.84 -11.27
CA VAL A 7 9.36 -20.48 -10.47
C VAL A 7 10.65 -19.67 -10.48
N MET A 8 11.10 -19.17 -11.63
CA MET A 8 12.29 -18.30 -11.73
C MET A 8 12.10 -17.00 -10.98
N MET A 9 10.89 -16.43 -11.05
CA MET A 9 10.49 -15.35 -10.16
C MET A 9 10.60 -15.86 -8.70
N GLY A 10 9.82 -16.85 -8.26
CA GLY A 10 9.88 -17.37 -6.88
C GLY A 10 11.29 -17.56 -6.28
N MET A 11 12.27 -18.00 -7.08
CA MET A 11 13.67 -18.13 -6.68
C MET A 11 14.44 -16.79 -6.61
N ALA A 12 14.21 -15.85 -7.52
CA ALA A 12 14.87 -14.54 -7.55
C ALA A 12 14.46 -13.59 -6.41
N ASN A 13 13.31 -13.80 -5.77
CA ASN A 13 12.89 -13.01 -4.59
C ASN A 13 12.84 -13.81 -3.28
N ARG A 14 13.37 -15.04 -3.25
CA ARG A 14 13.42 -15.83 -2.01
C ARG A 14 14.17 -15.11 -0.87
N ASN A 15 15.08 -14.20 -1.21
CA ASN A 15 15.83 -13.35 -0.28
C ASN A 15 15.44 -11.86 -0.35
N LYS A 16 14.37 -11.50 -1.08
CA LYS A 16 13.93 -10.11 -1.16
C LYS A 16 12.95 -9.82 -0.03
N GLU A 17 13.28 -8.76 0.68
CA GLU A 17 12.51 -8.26 1.78
C GLU A 17 11.11 -7.83 1.35
N LEU A 18 10.12 -8.07 2.23
CA LEU A 18 8.74 -7.69 1.99
C LEU A 18 8.65 -6.16 1.93
N LYS A 19 8.10 -5.64 0.83
CA LYS A 19 7.72 -4.23 0.74
C LYS A 19 6.34 -4.08 1.36
N VAL A 20 6.22 -3.22 2.35
CA VAL A 20 4.97 -2.91 3.05
C VAL A 20 4.57 -1.49 2.72
N PHE A 21 3.29 -1.25 2.50
CA PHE A 21 2.79 0.08 2.19
C PHE A 21 3.09 1.08 3.30
N ASP A 22 3.67 2.22 2.92
CA ASP A 22 4.01 3.28 3.87
C ASP A 22 2.78 4.12 4.21
N TRP A 23 2.04 3.66 5.21
CA TRP A 23 0.87 4.36 5.71
C TRP A 23 1.16 5.79 6.20
N ASN A 24 2.37 6.04 6.72
CA ASN A 24 2.73 7.38 7.19
C ASN A 24 3.01 8.31 6.02
N LYS A 25 3.73 7.85 5.00
CA LYS A 25 3.93 8.61 3.76
C LYS A 25 2.61 8.87 3.06
N ALA A 26 1.74 7.87 2.96
CA ALA A 26 0.40 8.03 2.41
C ALA A 26 -0.42 9.08 3.19
N ALA A 27 -0.43 9.00 4.52
CA ALA A 27 -1.14 9.97 5.36
C ALA A 27 -0.63 11.40 5.19
N LYS A 28 0.69 11.58 5.03
CA LYS A 28 1.30 12.90 4.74
C LYS A 28 0.84 13.43 3.39
N LEU A 29 0.99 12.63 2.33
CA LEU A 29 0.58 13.01 0.97
C LEU A 29 -0.91 13.37 0.90
N ILE A 30 -1.78 12.56 1.51
CA ILE A 30 -3.22 12.83 1.55
C ILE A 30 -3.52 14.16 2.26
N LYS A 31 -2.86 14.41 3.39
CA LYS A 31 -3.03 15.64 4.17
C LYS A 31 -2.51 16.87 3.43
N ASP A 32 -1.32 16.77 2.85
CA ASP A 32 -0.64 17.87 2.18
C ASP A 32 -1.35 18.26 0.88
N SER A 33 -1.83 17.26 0.12
CA SER A 33 -2.65 17.46 -1.08
C SER A 33 -4.10 17.84 -0.77
N LYS A 34 -4.54 17.77 0.50
CA LYS A 34 -5.91 18.10 0.95
C LYS A 34 -7.01 17.35 0.19
N VAL A 35 -6.70 16.15 -0.32
CA VAL A 35 -7.63 15.33 -1.08
C VAL A 35 -8.68 14.71 -0.17
N LYS A 36 -9.87 14.44 -0.72
CA LYS A 36 -10.93 13.71 -0.02
C LYS A 36 -10.98 12.23 -0.38
N TYR A 37 -10.23 11.85 -1.42
CA TYR A 37 -10.23 10.52 -2.01
C TYR A 37 -8.79 10.07 -2.24
N ALA A 38 -8.48 8.85 -1.83
CA ALA A 38 -7.20 8.21 -2.12
C ALA A 38 -7.39 6.69 -2.21
N GLU A 39 -6.66 6.10 -3.14
CA GLU A 39 -6.65 4.65 -3.37
C GLU A 39 -5.24 4.12 -3.21
N ALA A 40 -5.10 2.84 -2.91
CA ALA A 40 -3.81 2.19 -2.86
C ALA A 40 -3.90 0.80 -3.47
N GLY A 41 -2.83 0.37 -4.11
CA GLY A 41 -2.72 -0.91 -4.79
C GLY A 41 -1.28 -1.28 -5.07
N LEU A 42 -1.05 -2.48 -5.60
CA LEU A 42 0.27 -2.93 -6.04
C LEU A 42 0.47 -2.60 -7.51
N ALA A 43 1.63 -2.02 -7.83
CA ALA A 43 2.05 -1.74 -9.20
C ALA A 43 1.92 -2.99 -10.09
N GLY A 44 1.22 -2.86 -11.22
CA GLY A 44 0.97 -3.97 -12.15
C GLY A 44 -0.08 -5.00 -11.69
N SER A 45 -0.78 -4.77 -10.57
CA SER A 45 -1.87 -5.65 -10.08
C SER A 45 -3.00 -4.87 -9.40
N TRP A 46 -3.22 -3.61 -9.81
CA TRP A 46 -4.25 -2.74 -9.24
C TRP A 46 -5.66 -3.34 -9.32
N GLU A 47 -5.96 -4.10 -10.37
CA GLU A 47 -7.26 -4.76 -10.60
C GLU A 47 -7.67 -5.73 -9.48
N HIS A 48 -6.67 -6.30 -8.80
CA HIS A 48 -6.88 -7.34 -7.77
C HIS A 48 -6.46 -6.90 -6.36
N THR A 49 -5.72 -5.80 -6.26
CA THR A 49 -5.08 -5.35 -5.01
C THR A 49 -5.42 -3.91 -4.66
N GLY A 50 -5.91 -3.16 -5.65
CA GLY A 50 -6.26 -1.76 -5.57
C GLY A 50 -7.61 -1.55 -4.92
N GLY A 51 -7.70 -0.49 -4.11
CA GLY A 51 -8.95 -0.12 -3.48
C GLY A 51 -8.88 1.19 -2.73
N ILE A 52 -10.05 1.70 -2.37
CA ILE A 52 -10.19 2.97 -1.67
C ILE A 52 -9.65 2.81 -0.24
N ILE A 53 -8.71 3.66 0.14
CA ILE A 53 -8.16 3.73 1.49
C ILE A 53 -8.56 5.01 2.23
N PHE A 54 -8.98 6.04 1.51
CA PHE A 54 -9.45 7.30 2.09
C PHE A 54 -10.62 7.83 1.26
N ARG A 55 -11.72 8.18 1.94
CA ARG A 55 -12.96 8.63 1.29
C ARG A 55 -13.67 9.65 2.17
N ASP A 56 -14.23 10.68 1.54
CA ASP A 56 -15.01 11.73 2.21
C ASP A 56 -14.24 12.39 3.37
N GLY A 57 -12.91 12.52 3.21
CA GLY A 57 -12.06 13.12 4.24
C GLY A 57 -11.80 12.24 5.46
N LYS A 58 -12.06 10.92 5.36
CA LYS A 58 -11.86 9.95 6.45
C LYS A 58 -11.16 8.67 5.96
N PRO A 59 -10.38 8.01 6.82
CA PRO A 59 -9.89 6.65 6.55
C PRO A 59 -11.05 5.71 6.20
N ALA A 60 -10.91 4.94 5.11
CA ALA A 60 -11.84 3.89 4.78
C ALA A 60 -11.84 2.81 5.90
N SER A 61 -12.90 1.99 5.96
CA SER A 61 -12.94 0.84 6.88
C SER A 61 -12.32 -0.38 6.20
N LYS A 62 -11.46 -1.13 6.90
CA LYS A 62 -10.92 -2.42 6.42
C LYS A 62 -12.02 -3.42 6.04
N LYS A 63 -13.24 -3.29 6.60
CA LYS A 63 -14.39 -4.14 6.25
C LYS A 63 -15.02 -3.80 4.89
N ASN A 64 -14.81 -2.58 4.40
CA ASN A 64 -15.46 -2.05 3.20
C ASN A 64 -14.48 -1.92 2.03
N THR A 65 -13.23 -2.37 2.20
CA THR A 65 -12.20 -2.30 1.18
C THR A 65 -11.35 -3.56 1.26
N TYR A 66 -11.06 -4.14 0.10
CA TYR A 66 -10.12 -5.23 -0.03
C TYR A 66 -8.88 -4.65 -0.69
N VAL A 67 -7.90 -4.26 0.12
CA VAL A 67 -6.60 -3.82 -0.36
C VAL A 67 -5.54 -4.76 0.15
N TYR A 68 -4.64 -5.16 -0.74
CA TYR A 68 -3.49 -5.99 -0.39
C TYR A 68 -2.23 -5.23 -0.75
N LEU A 69 -1.57 -4.67 0.26
CA LEU A 69 -0.56 -3.61 0.05
C LEU A 69 0.83 -4.02 0.57
N ALA A 70 1.13 -5.31 0.59
CA ALA A 70 2.48 -5.80 0.85
C ALA A 70 2.89 -6.84 -0.20
N SER A 71 4.10 -6.74 -0.72
CA SER A 71 4.60 -7.67 -1.74
C SER A 71 6.11 -7.74 -1.77
N ILE A 72 6.65 -8.95 -1.96
CA ILE A 72 8.08 -9.12 -2.29
C ILE A 72 8.36 -8.75 -3.76
N TRP A 73 7.33 -8.74 -4.61
CA TRP A 73 7.41 -8.58 -6.06
C TRP A 73 7.06 -7.16 -6.52
N ALA A 74 5.84 -6.73 -6.21
CA ALA A 74 5.29 -5.46 -6.67
C ALA A 74 5.60 -4.32 -5.70
N ILE A 75 5.53 -3.09 -6.21
CA ILE A 75 5.70 -1.87 -5.42
C ILE A 75 4.31 -1.43 -4.94
N PRO A 76 4.06 -1.32 -3.64
CA PRO A 76 2.88 -0.63 -3.12
C PRO A 76 2.84 0.83 -3.58
N GLN A 77 1.70 1.24 -4.13
CA GLN A 77 1.48 2.57 -4.71
C GLN A 77 0.26 3.23 -4.09
N LEU A 78 0.35 4.55 -3.96
CA LEU A 78 -0.75 5.44 -3.60
C LEU A 78 -1.24 6.13 -4.87
N PHE A 79 -2.54 6.20 -5.06
CA PHE A 79 -3.18 6.98 -6.11
C PHE A 79 -3.97 8.13 -5.50
N ILE A 80 -3.59 9.36 -5.86
CA ILE A 80 -4.26 10.60 -5.47
C ILE A 80 -4.29 11.54 -6.67
N ASP A 81 -5.43 12.19 -6.90
CA ASP A 81 -5.63 13.19 -7.97
C ASP A 81 -5.12 12.80 -9.37
N GLY A 82 -5.26 11.52 -9.75
CA GLY A 82 -4.81 11.05 -11.07
C GLY A 82 -3.34 10.63 -11.14
N PHE A 83 -2.58 10.72 -10.04
CA PHE A 83 -1.16 10.40 -10.00
C PHE A 83 -0.87 9.19 -9.11
N PHE A 84 0.03 8.33 -9.58
CA PHE A 84 0.57 7.21 -8.81
C PHE A 84 1.88 7.59 -8.14
N TYR A 85 2.00 7.28 -6.85
CA TYR A 85 3.18 7.50 -6.03
C TYR A 85 3.65 6.18 -5.45
N ASP A 86 4.92 5.83 -5.67
CA ASP A 86 5.54 4.71 -4.98
C ASP A 86 5.54 4.97 -3.47
N CYS A 87 4.87 4.11 -2.72
CA CYS A 87 4.53 4.36 -1.32
C CYS A 87 4.75 3.09 -0.49
N TYR A 88 6.02 2.76 -0.26
CA TYR A 88 6.40 1.57 0.49
C TYR A 88 7.61 1.82 1.39
N LYS A 89 7.76 0.92 2.35
CA LYS A 89 8.94 0.70 3.18
C LYS A 89 9.31 -0.77 3.16
N MET A 90 10.54 -1.08 3.55
CA MET A 90 10.92 -2.46 3.77
C MET A 90 10.42 -2.93 5.15
N GLN A 91 10.12 -4.22 5.28
CA GLN A 91 9.60 -4.82 6.51
C GLN A 91 10.54 -4.60 7.73
N SER A 92 11.85 -4.62 7.53
CA SER A 92 12.87 -4.39 8.57
C SER A 92 12.83 -2.97 9.12
N ASP A 93 12.47 -1.98 8.28
CA ASP A 93 12.26 -0.59 8.71
C ASP A 93 10.95 -0.43 9.50
N THR A 94 10.05 -1.43 9.42
CA THR A 94 8.71 -1.39 9.97
C THR A 94 8.33 -2.75 10.58
N PRO A 95 9.02 -3.20 11.65
CA PRO A 95 8.86 -4.56 12.18
C PRO A 95 7.43 -4.89 12.66
N ASN A 96 6.62 -3.85 12.93
CA ASN A 96 5.25 -3.98 13.37
C ASN A 96 4.21 -3.79 12.25
N TRP A 97 4.65 -3.57 11.00
CA TRP A 97 3.75 -3.42 9.87
C TRP A 97 3.96 -4.56 8.90
N ASP A 98 2.88 -5.23 8.55
CA ASP A 98 2.81 -6.33 7.58
C ASP A 98 1.68 -6.09 6.55
N SER A 99 1.32 -7.13 5.80
CA SER A 99 0.21 -7.15 4.84
C SER A 99 -1.16 -6.80 5.44
N ASP A 100 -1.35 -7.01 6.74
CA ASP A 100 -2.62 -6.77 7.43
C ASP A 100 -2.73 -5.36 8.01
N THR A 101 -1.62 -4.62 8.02
CA THR A 101 -1.56 -3.25 8.50
C THR A 101 -2.51 -2.37 7.70
N PHE A 102 -3.42 -1.71 8.41
CA PHE A 102 -4.39 -0.83 7.79
C PHE A 102 -4.66 0.38 8.69
N TRP A 103 -4.30 1.58 8.23
CA TRP A 103 -4.37 2.83 9.00
C TRP A 103 -3.85 2.69 10.44
N PRO A 104 -2.55 2.42 10.63
CA PRO A 104 -1.93 2.31 11.95
C PRO A 104 -2.07 3.64 12.71
N LYS A 105 -1.97 3.59 14.05
CA LYS A 105 -2.14 4.77 14.92
C LYS A 105 -1.28 5.97 14.51
N SER A 106 -0.05 5.73 14.02
CA SER A 106 0.84 6.77 13.54
C SER A 106 0.29 7.52 12.32
N ALA A 107 -0.28 6.79 11.36
CA ALA A 107 -0.88 7.37 10.15
C ALA A 107 -2.15 8.16 10.48
N ARG A 108 -2.98 7.63 11.39
CA ARG A 108 -4.15 8.32 11.92
C ARG A 108 -3.79 9.64 12.62
N LYS A 109 -2.70 9.63 13.41
CA LYS A 109 -2.18 10.84 14.06
C LYS A 109 -1.74 11.90 13.05
N ILE A 110 -1.12 11.48 11.93
CA ILE A 110 -0.71 12.40 10.86
C ILE A 110 -1.94 13.07 10.23
N ILE A 111 -2.92 12.27 9.82
CA ILE A 111 -4.11 12.79 9.13
C ILE A 111 -5.09 13.52 10.05
N GLY A 112 -5.00 13.28 11.36
CA GLY A 112 -5.84 13.92 12.38
C GLY A 112 -7.27 13.42 12.41
N LYS A 113 -7.48 12.12 12.11
CA LYS A 113 -8.78 11.45 12.06
C LYS A 113 -8.78 10.12 12.79
#